data_AF-A0A023EFN5-F1
#
_entry.id   AF-A0A023EFN5-F1
#
_cell.length_a   1.000
_cell.length_b   1.000
_cell.length_c   1.000
_cell.angle_alpha   90.00
_cell.angle_beta   90.00
_cell.angle_gamma   90.00
#
_symmetry.space_group_name_H-M   'P 1'
#
loop_
_entity.id
_entity.type
_entity.pdbx_description
1 polymer ?
#
loop_
_entity_poly.entity_id
_entity_poly.type
_entity_poly.pdbx_seq_one_letter_code
_entity_poly.pdbx_strand_id
1 'polypeptide(L)'
;MNNNVNGVVDGESVVEFSTIDPKVQELINAAIKVRNNAYCPYSNFAVGAALRTKTGEIITGCNVENGTFAPSVCAERNAICKAISEGFREYEALAVVAYQETEFTSPCGTCRQTLSEFCNKNMPVYLAKP
;
A
#
# COMPACT_ATOMS: atom_id res chain seq x y z
N MET A 1 -18.35 -2.15 21.29
CA MET A 1 -18.18 -0.73 20.91
C MET A 1 -18.78 -0.59 19.52
N ASN A 2 -19.63 0.41 19.29
CA ASN A 2 -20.24 0.64 17.98
C ASN A 2 -19.15 1.09 17.01
N ASN A 3 -18.55 0.12 16.29
CA ASN A 3 -17.53 0.34 15.27
C ASN A 3 -18.18 0.76 13.95
N ASN A 4 -19.01 1.80 13.97
CA ASN A 4 -19.55 2.33 12.72
C ASN A 4 -18.40 3.07 12.00
N VAL A 5 -17.55 2.29 11.33
CA VAL A 5 -16.35 2.76 10.60
C VAL A 5 -16.70 3.48 9.31
N ASN A 6 -17.96 3.42 8.87
CA ASN A 6 -18.44 4.10 7.68
C ASN A 6 -18.59 5.60 7.94
N GLY A 7 -17.82 6.43 7.22
CA GLY A 7 -17.85 7.88 7.40
C GLY A 7 -16.77 8.62 6.60
N VAL A 8 -16.56 9.90 6.94
CA VAL A 8 -15.47 10.72 6.42
C VAL A 8 -14.49 11.00 7.56
N VAL A 9 -13.24 10.61 7.40
CA VAL A 9 -12.15 10.88 8.34
C VAL A 9 -11.08 11.65 7.59
N ASP A 10 -10.73 12.85 8.07
CA ASP A 10 -9.75 13.74 7.43
C ASP A 10 -10.02 14.04 5.94
N GLY A 11 -11.29 14.03 5.54
CA GLY A 11 -11.73 14.26 4.15
C GLY A 11 -11.74 13.00 3.28
N GLU A 12 -11.34 11.85 3.81
CA GLU A 12 -11.32 10.57 3.11
C GLU A 12 -12.51 9.68 3.49
N SER A 13 -13.03 8.94 2.52
CA SER A 13 -14.12 7.97 2.76
C SER A 13 -13.56 6.73 3.44
N VAL A 14 -14.05 6.45 4.65
CA VAL A 14 -13.75 5.23 5.39
C VAL A 14 -14.96 4.30 5.29
N VAL A 15 -14.69 3.04 5.00
CA VAL A 15 -15.70 2.00 4.83
C VAL A 15 -15.24 0.70 5.48
N GLU A 16 -16.20 -0.15 5.83
CA GLU A 16 -15.91 -1.47 6.39
C GLU A 16 -15.34 -2.41 5.32
N PHE A 17 -14.27 -3.15 5.66
CA PHE A 17 -13.60 -4.09 4.75
C PHE A 17 -14.54 -5.15 4.15
N SER A 18 -15.55 -5.59 4.90
CA SER A 18 -16.53 -6.58 4.43
C SER A 18 -17.43 -6.05 3.30
N THR A 19 -17.51 -4.72 3.12
CA THR A 19 -18.46 -4.05 2.22
C THR A 19 -17.85 -3.59 0.89
N ILE A 20 -16.52 -3.64 0.76
CA ILE A 20 -15.81 -3.21 -0.46
C ILE A 20 -15.75 -4.32 -1.51
N ASP A 21 -15.49 -3.94 -2.76
CA ASP A 21 -15.38 -4.87 -3.89
C ASP A 21 -14.38 -6.02 -3.60
N PRO A 22 -14.73 -7.29 -3.91
CA PRO A 22 -13.87 -8.44 -3.63
C PRO A 22 -12.45 -8.35 -4.22
N LYS A 23 -12.27 -7.69 -5.37
CA LYS A 23 -10.94 -7.43 -5.93
C LYS A 23 -10.15 -6.48 -5.04
N VAL A 24 -10.78 -5.47 -4.45
CA VAL A 24 -10.08 -4.58 -3.51
C VAL A 24 -9.71 -5.33 -2.24
N GLN A 25 -10.59 -6.21 -1.75
CA GLN A 25 -10.30 -7.09 -0.60
C GLN A 25 -9.08 -7.98 -0.87
N GLU A 26 -9.02 -8.61 -2.05
CA GLU A 26 -7.88 -9.42 -2.48
C GLU A 26 -6.57 -8.60 -2.48
N LEU A 27 -6.62 -7.37 -2.99
CA LEU A 27 -5.46 -6.48 -3.05
C LEU A 27 -4.96 -6.08 -1.65
N ILE A 28 -5.88 -5.73 -0.76
CA ILE A 28 -5.57 -5.41 0.65
C ILE A 28 -4.99 -6.64 1.37
N ASN A 29 -5.58 -7.82 1.17
CA ASN A 29 -5.07 -9.06 1.76
C ASN A 29 -3.65 -9.38 1.28
N ALA A 30 -3.33 -9.12 0.01
CA ALA A 30 -1.96 -9.26 -0.50
C ALA A 30 -0.98 -8.28 0.18
N ALA A 31 -1.42 -7.03 0.42
CA ALA A 31 -0.62 -6.04 1.16
C ALA A 31 -0.42 -6.44 2.64
N ILE A 32 -1.46 -6.94 3.31
CA ILE A 32 -1.38 -7.49 4.69
C ILE A 32 -0.36 -8.64 4.73
N LYS A 33 -0.41 -9.55 3.76
CA LYS A 33 0.47 -10.72 3.73
C LYS A 33 1.94 -10.33 3.52
N VAL A 34 2.24 -9.46 2.55
CA VAL A 34 3.64 -9.09 2.24
C VAL A 34 4.26 -8.22 3.34
N ARG A 35 3.45 -7.47 4.10
CA ARG A 35 3.92 -6.67 5.25
C ARG A 35 4.76 -7.50 6.23
N ASN A 36 4.45 -8.79 6.41
CA ASN A 36 5.18 -9.69 7.30
C ASN A 36 6.62 -9.98 6.85
N ASN A 37 6.99 -9.63 5.62
CA ASN A 37 8.34 -9.77 5.09
C ASN A 37 9.18 -8.49 5.23
N ALA A 38 8.61 -7.41 5.79
CA ALA A 38 9.31 -6.14 5.95
C ALA A 38 10.61 -6.32 6.73
N TYR A 39 11.69 -5.76 6.19
CA TYR A 39 12.97 -5.67 6.91
C TYR A 39 13.04 -4.29 7.55
N CYS A 40 12.57 -4.16 8.79
CA CYS A 40 12.49 -2.87 9.47
C CYS A 40 12.99 -2.92 10.93
N PRO A 41 14.24 -3.37 11.18
CA PRO A 41 14.75 -3.51 12.54
C PRO A 41 15.00 -2.17 13.24
N TYR A 42 15.03 -1.05 12.51
CA TYR A 42 15.35 0.25 13.08
C TYR A 42 14.09 0.99 13.53
N SER A 43 13.03 1.00 12.72
CA SER A 43 11.74 1.61 13.10
C SER A 43 10.78 0.64 13.78
N ASN A 44 10.90 -0.66 13.54
CA ASN A 44 9.89 -1.67 13.86
C ASN A 44 8.52 -1.37 13.23
N PHE A 45 8.49 -0.57 12.15
CA PHE A 45 7.26 -0.16 11.48
C PHE A 45 7.11 -0.90 10.14
N ALA A 46 6.40 -2.03 10.19
CA ALA A 46 6.20 -2.89 9.02
C ALA A 46 5.07 -2.34 8.13
N VAL A 47 5.37 -2.14 6.85
CA VAL A 47 4.44 -1.66 5.81
C VAL A 47 4.48 -2.63 4.63
N GLY A 48 3.31 -3.02 4.16
CA GLY A 48 3.10 -3.79 2.93
C GLY A 48 2.32 -2.98 1.91
N ALA A 49 2.64 -3.18 0.64
CA ALA A 49 1.94 -2.60 -0.48
C ALA A 49 1.65 -3.68 -1.54
N ALA A 50 0.52 -3.56 -2.21
CA ALA A 50 0.13 -4.43 -3.31
C ALA A 50 -0.43 -3.59 -4.46
N LEU A 51 0.13 -3.78 -5.64
CA LEU A 51 -0.18 -3.05 -6.87
C LEU A 51 -0.86 -4.01 -7.84
N ARG A 52 -2.08 -3.68 -8.27
CA ARG A 52 -2.76 -4.42 -9.34
C ARG A 52 -2.40 -3.81 -10.68
N THR A 53 -1.90 -4.63 -11.60
CA THR A 53 -1.65 -4.23 -13.00
C THR A 53 -2.96 -4.14 -13.78
N LYS A 54 -2.96 -3.50 -14.95
CA LYS A 54 -4.14 -3.51 -15.84
C LYS A 54 -4.53 -4.90 -16.37
N THR A 55 -3.57 -5.83 -16.41
CA THR A 55 -3.76 -7.23 -16.82
C THR A 55 -4.21 -8.13 -15.67
N GLY A 56 -4.24 -7.63 -14.43
CA GLY A 56 -4.84 -8.28 -13.27
C GLY A 56 -3.85 -8.91 -12.29
N GLU A 57 -2.56 -8.95 -12.60
CA GLU A 57 -1.53 -9.43 -11.69
C GLU A 57 -1.40 -8.54 -10.46
N ILE A 58 -1.11 -9.17 -9.32
CA ILE A 58 -0.85 -8.47 -8.05
C ILE A 58 0.64 -8.52 -7.75
N ILE A 59 1.29 -7.36 -7.82
CA ILE A 59 2.70 -7.19 -7.50
C ILE A 59 2.84 -6.59 -6.11
N THR A 60 3.55 -7.28 -5.23
CA THR A 60 3.68 -6.89 -3.82
C THR A 60 5.06 -6.35 -3.47
N GLY A 61 5.12 -5.46 -2.48
CA GLY A 61 6.34 -4.93 -1.89
C GLY A 61 6.17 -4.67 -0.40
N CYS A 62 7.27 -4.69 0.35
CA CYS A 62 7.32 -4.29 1.76
C CYS A 62 8.46 -3.28 1.96
N ASN A 63 8.46 -2.54 3.06
CA ASN A 63 9.57 -1.64 3.35
C ASN A 63 10.84 -2.42 3.72
N VAL A 64 11.98 -1.92 3.26
CA VAL A 64 13.31 -2.46 3.54
C VAL A 64 14.19 -1.32 4.02
N GLU A 65 14.62 -1.41 5.26
CA GLU A 65 15.44 -0.40 5.92
C GLU A 65 16.93 -0.69 5.81
N ASN A 66 17.71 0.35 6.08
CA ASN A 66 19.16 0.30 6.11
C ASN A 66 19.69 1.16 7.26
N GLY A 67 20.81 0.79 7.88
CA GLY A 67 21.36 1.49 9.04
C GLY A 67 21.82 2.93 8.79
N THR A 68 21.98 3.34 7.52
CA THR A 68 22.26 4.74 7.15
C THR A 68 21.00 5.55 6.82
N PHE A 69 19.83 4.92 6.88
CA PHE A 69 18.46 5.41 6.59
C PHE A 69 18.21 5.95 5.18
N ALA A 70 19.16 6.67 4.59
CA ALA A 70 19.04 7.25 3.25
C ALA A 70 18.66 6.23 2.16
N PRO A 71 19.22 4.99 2.12
CA PRO A 71 18.85 4.03 1.09
C PRO A 71 17.64 3.16 1.47
N SER A 72 16.94 3.46 2.57
CA SER A 72 15.71 2.74 2.93
C SER A 72 14.63 2.93 1.86
N VAL A 73 13.93 1.85 1.52
CA VAL A 73 12.90 1.84 0.47
C VAL A 73 11.55 1.52 1.08
N CYS A 74 10.55 2.33 0.77
CA CYS A 74 9.17 2.14 1.21
C CYS A 74 8.48 1.01 0.43
N ALA A 75 7.41 0.46 0.99
CA ALA A 75 6.69 -0.66 0.40
C ALA A 75 6.16 -0.37 -1.02
N GLU A 76 5.62 0.84 -1.23
CA GLU A 76 5.04 1.29 -2.50
C GLU A 76 6.11 1.40 -3.58
N ARG A 77 7.29 1.94 -3.23
CA ARG A 77 8.43 2.03 -4.15
C ARG A 77 8.94 0.64 -4.54
N ASN A 78 9.03 -0.28 -3.57
CA ASN A 78 9.42 -1.66 -3.87
C ASN A 78 8.39 -2.37 -4.78
N ALA A 79 7.08 -2.18 -4.55
CA ALA A 79 6.04 -2.75 -5.41
C ALA A 79 6.12 -2.21 -6.85
N ILE A 80 6.31 -0.89 -7.02
CA ILE A 80 6.47 -0.24 -8.33
C ILE A 80 7.75 -0.71 -9.01
N CYS A 81 8.90 -0.69 -8.33
CA CYS A 81 10.17 -1.14 -8.90
C CYS A 81 10.10 -2.60 -9.34
N LYS A 82 9.48 -3.47 -8.54
CA LYS A 82 9.25 -4.88 -8.90
C LYS A 82 8.38 -4.99 -10.16
N ALA A 83 7.23 -4.31 -10.18
CA ALA A 83 6.32 -4.35 -11.33
C ALA A 83 7.01 -3.88 -12.62
N ILE A 84 7.80 -2.81 -12.53
CA ILE A 84 8.59 -2.29 -13.65
C ILE A 84 9.62 -3.32 -14.11
N SER A 85 10.35 -3.95 -13.18
CA SER A 85 11.36 -4.96 -13.51
C SER A 85 10.75 -6.22 -14.16
N GLU A 86 9.49 -6.53 -13.86
CA GLU A 86 8.74 -7.65 -14.43
C GLU A 86 8.01 -7.30 -15.73
N GLY A 87 8.18 -6.07 -16.23
CA GLY A 87 7.64 -5.64 -17.53
C GLY A 87 6.28 -4.94 -17.48
N PHE A 88 5.66 -4.82 -16.30
CA PHE A 88 4.38 -4.12 -16.14
C PHE A 88 4.57 -2.60 -16.11
N ARG A 89 3.72 -1.85 -16.83
CA ARG A 89 3.78 -0.37 -16.93
C ARG A 89 2.44 0.32 -16.70
N GLU A 90 1.35 -0.44 -16.60
CA GLU A 90 0.02 0.10 -16.42
C GLU A 90 -0.65 -0.56 -15.22
N TYR A 91 -1.26 0.26 -14.37
CA TYR A 91 -1.76 -0.17 -13.07
C TYR A 91 -3.21 0.27 -12.85
N GLU A 92 -3.97 -0.56 -12.16
CA GLU A 92 -5.38 -0.35 -11.86
C GLU A 92 -5.58 0.26 -10.46
N ALA A 93 -4.86 -0.23 -9.45
CA ALA A 93 -5.02 0.20 -8.06
C ALA A 93 -3.79 -0.16 -7.23
N LEU A 94 -3.62 0.55 -6.11
CA LEU A 94 -2.63 0.26 -5.07
C LEU A 94 -3.34 0.07 -3.72
N ALA A 95 -2.93 -0.90 -2.91
CA ALA A 95 -3.26 -0.98 -1.49
C ALA A 95 -2.00 -0.78 -0.64
N VAL A 96 -2.12 -0.07 0.48
CA VAL A 96 -1.05 0.16 1.46
C VAL A 96 -1.56 -0.16 2.86
N VAL A 97 -0.80 -0.97 3.59
CA VAL A 97 -1.17 -1.44 4.93
C VAL A 97 0.05 -1.40 5.83
N ALA A 98 -0.05 -0.71 6.96
CA ALA A 98 0.95 -0.75 8.02
C ALA A 98 0.45 -1.55 9.23
N TYR A 99 1.35 -1.92 10.13
CA TYR A 99 0.96 -2.45 11.44
C TYR A 99 0.64 -1.32 12.42
N GLN A 100 -0.53 -0.69 12.25
CA GLN A 100 -1.04 0.38 13.14
C GLN A 100 -2.57 0.34 13.21
N GLU A 101 -3.12 0.16 14.42
CA GLU A 101 -4.57 -0.01 14.64
C GLU A 101 -5.34 1.31 14.65
N THR A 102 -4.70 2.41 15.05
CA THR A 102 -5.38 3.68 15.32
C THR A 102 -5.52 4.58 14.09
N GLU A 103 -4.60 4.48 13.13
CA GLU A 103 -4.46 5.45 12.03
C GLU A 103 -4.17 4.79 10.69
N PHE A 104 -4.60 5.44 9.60
CA PHE A 104 -4.28 4.99 8.26
C PHE A 104 -2.88 5.48 7.88
N THR A 105 -2.06 4.60 7.33
CA THR A 105 -0.72 4.98 6.86
C THR A 105 -0.78 5.40 5.41
N SER A 106 -0.71 6.71 5.17
CA SER A 106 -0.68 7.25 3.81
C SER A 106 0.73 7.20 3.20
N PRO A 107 0.86 7.12 1.86
CA PRO A 107 2.16 7.18 1.20
C PRO A 107 2.93 8.46 1.54
N CYS A 108 4.22 8.33 1.82
CA CYS A 108 5.10 9.48 2.06
C CYS A 108 5.31 10.30 0.78
N GLY A 109 5.85 11.52 0.89
CA GLY A 109 6.06 12.41 -0.28
C GLY A 109 6.88 11.77 -1.41
N THR A 110 7.88 10.96 -1.08
CA THR A 110 8.70 10.26 -2.09
C THR A 110 7.90 9.18 -2.81
N CYS A 111 7.05 8.44 -2.09
CA CYS A 111 6.14 7.47 -2.70
C CYS A 111 5.10 8.15 -3.57
N ARG A 112 4.50 9.27 -3.12
CA ARG A 112 3.55 10.05 -3.92
C ARG A 112 4.20 10.56 -5.21
N GLN A 113 5.45 11.04 -5.15
CA GLN A 113 6.19 11.44 -6.34
C GLN A 113 6.42 10.26 -7.29
N THR A 114 6.82 9.10 -6.75
CA THR A 114 7.00 7.86 -7.54
C THR A 114 5.70 7.44 -8.22
N LEU A 115 4.59 7.43 -7.49
CA LEU A 115 3.27 7.09 -8.03
C LEU A 115 2.84 8.10 -9.10
N SER A 116 3.12 9.39 -8.93
CA SER A 116 2.77 10.41 -9.93
C SER A 116 3.51 10.24 -11.26
N GLU A 117 4.70 9.63 -11.23
CA GLU A 117 5.51 9.34 -12.42
C GLU A 117 4.99 8.10 -13.18
N PHE A 118 4.63 7.04 -12.44
CA PHE A 118 4.38 5.72 -13.03
C PHE A 118 2.90 5.30 -13.05
N CYS A 119 2.02 6.00 -12.36
CA CYS A 119 0.61 5.65 -12.24
C CYS A 119 -0.31 6.73 -12.83
N ASN A 120 -1.51 6.31 -13.21
CA ASN A 120 -2.55 7.26 -13.63
C ASN A 120 -2.94 8.19 -12.47
N LYS A 121 -3.16 9.48 -12.74
CA LYS A 121 -3.56 10.48 -11.73
C LYS A 121 -4.82 10.11 -10.94
N ASN A 122 -5.72 9.35 -11.55
CA ASN A 122 -6.98 8.92 -10.94
C ASN A 122 -6.93 7.48 -10.42
N MET A 123 -5.74 6.87 -10.38
CA MET A 123 -5.59 5.51 -9.84
C MET A 123 -5.93 5.53 -8.33
N PRO A 124 -6.89 4.72 -7.86
CA PRO A 124 -7.23 4.66 -6.46
C PRO A 124 -6.07 4.08 -5.64
N VAL A 125 -5.86 4.66 -4.45
CA VAL A 125 -4.97 4.15 -3.42
C VAL A 125 -5.81 3.81 -2.19
N TYR A 126 -5.86 2.53 -1.84
CA TYR A 126 -6.60 2.03 -0.68
C TYR A 126 -5.68 1.95 0.53
N LEU A 127 -6.06 2.63 1.61
CA LEU A 127 -5.38 2.52 2.90
C LEU A 127 -6.20 1.62 3.81
N ALA A 128 -5.57 0.63 4.43
CA ALA A 128 -6.25 -0.23 5.39
C ALA A 128 -5.46 -0.34 6.70
N LYS A 129 -6.21 -0.51 7.79
CA LYS A 129 -5.71 -0.87 9.12
C LYS A 129 -5.91 -2.38 9.31
N PRO A 130 -5.05 -3.05 10.09
CA PRO A 130 -5.23 -4.45 10.46
C PRO A 130 -6.49 -4.70 11.29
#